data_AF-A0A1S2MN08-F1
#
_entry.id   AF-A0A1S2MN08-F1
#
_cell.length_a   1.000
_cell.length_b   1.000
_cell.length_c   1.000
_cell.angle_alpha   90.00
_cell.angle_beta   90.00
_cell.angle_gamma   90.00
#
_symmetry.space_group_name_H-M   'P 1'
#
loop_
_entity.id
_entity.type
_entity.pdbx_description
1 polymer ?
#
loop_
_entity_poly.entity_id
_entity_poly.type
_entity_poly.pdbx_seq_one_letter_code
_entity_poly.pdbx_strand_id
1 'polypeptide(L)'
;MSQFNKQLKEKEVALKNEYFYLRFAQKSILKAINSGWINQVDNLQQLKGSVNNRQSGQRNAIFEYHKSALDSFESMNYKIKGNIIRNLCQSMITYDEDGDLVIHFP
;
A
#
# COMPACT_ATOMS: atom_id res chain seq x y z
N MET A 1 -4.57 4.97 20.20
CA MET A 1 -4.06 3.62 20.56
C MET A 1 -5.17 2.64 20.92
N SER A 2 -6.17 2.99 21.75
CA SER A 2 -7.23 2.02 22.17
C SER A 2 -8.04 1.43 21.03
N GLN A 3 -8.46 2.24 20.04
CA GLN A 3 -9.26 1.77 18.91
C GLN A 3 -8.50 0.82 17.97
N PHE A 4 -7.21 1.08 17.73
CA PHE A 4 -6.35 0.21 16.92
C PHE A 4 -6.23 -1.18 17.55
N ASN A 5 -5.87 -1.25 18.84
CA ASN A 5 -5.74 -2.51 19.56
C ASN A 5 -7.07 -3.25 19.65
N LYS A 6 -8.19 -2.52 19.82
CA LYS A 6 -9.53 -3.11 19.79
C LYS A 6 -9.82 -3.78 18.45
N GLN A 7 -9.63 -3.07 17.33
CA GLN A 7 -9.86 -3.62 16.00
C GLN A 7 -8.96 -4.83 15.72
N LEU A 8 -7.68 -4.74 16.07
CA LEU A 8 -6.74 -5.84 15.85
C LEU A 8 -7.16 -7.10 16.63
N LYS A 9 -7.58 -6.92 17.89
CA LYS A 9 -8.07 -8.01 18.74
C LYS A 9 -9.38 -8.61 18.23
N GLU A 10 -10.30 -7.79 17.69
CA GLU A 10 -11.52 -8.26 17.04
C GLU A 10 -11.19 -9.15 15.82
N LYS A 11 -10.18 -8.78 15.01
CA LYS A 11 -9.72 -9.62 13.89
C LYS A 11 -9.10 -10.93 14.36
N GLU A 12 -8.24 -10.87 15.37
CA GLU A 12 -7.60 -12.05 15.96
C GLU A 12 -8.65 -13.06 16.49
N VAL A 13 -9.67 -12.57 17.20
CA VAL A 13 -10.79 -13.40 17.69
C VAL A 13 -11.64 -13.95 16.55
N ALA A 14 -11.85 -13.20 15.46
CA ALA A 14 -12.61 -13.67 14.30
C ALA A 14 -11.89 -14.77 13.52
N LEU A 15 -10.56 -14.71 13.46
CA LEU A 15 -9.74 -15.65 12.70
C LEU A 15 -9.47 -16.97 13.44
N LYS A 16 -9.57 -16.98 14.79
CA LYS A 16 -9.49 -18.15 15.71
C LYS A 16 -8.30 -19.12 15.54
N ASN A 17 -7.44 -18.90 14.56
CA ASN A 17 -6.33 -19.74 14.16
C ASN A 17 -5.15 -18.82 13.77
N GLU A 18 -4.01 -19.06 14.39
CA GLU A 18 -2.77 -18.32 14.17
C GLU A 18 -2.33 -18.35 12.69
N TYR A 19 -2.54 -19.47 11.99
CA TYR A 19 -2.25 -19.60 10.57
C TYR A 19 -3.06 -18.61 9.72
N PHE A 20 -4.37 -18.52 9.96
CA PHE A 20 -5.24 -17.59 9.22
C PHE A 20 -4.94 -16.13 9.58
N TYR A 21 -4.58 -15.85 10.82
CA TYR A 21 -4.13 -14.52 11.22
C TYR A 21 -2.84 -14.10 10.52
N LEU A 22 -1.84 -14.99 10.45
CA LEU A 22 -0.61 -14.72 9.72
C LEU A 22 -0.88 -14.48 8.22
N ARG A 23 -1.73 -15.31 7.60
CA ARG A 23 -2.15 -15.13 6.20
C ARG A 23 -2.87 -13.81 5.97
N PHE A 24 -3.74 -13.41 6.88
CA PHE A 24 -4.43 -12.12 6.84
C PHE A 24 -3.44 -10.95 6.89
N ALA A 25 -2.47 -10.99 7.81
CA ALA A 25 -1.47 -9.94 7.94
C ALA A 25 -0.59 -9.86 6.68
N GLN A 26 -0.12 -11.00 6.17
CA GLN A 26 0.66 -11.08 4.93
C GLN A 26 -0.10 -10.50 3.73
N LYS A 27 -1.36 -10.91 3.53
CA LYS A 27 -2.21 -10.41 2.44
C LYS A 27 -2.44 -8.90 2.58
N SER A 28 -2.66 -8.40 3.80
CA SER A 28 -2.85 -6.96 4.07
C SER A 28 -1.61 -6.13 3.72
N ILE A 29 -0.42 -6.65 4.05
CA ILE A 29 0.86 -6.00 3.73
C ILE A 29 1.10 -6.02 2.22
N LEU A 30 0.96 -7.19 1.59
CA LEU A 30 1.19 -7.36 0.16
C LEU A 30 0.24 -6.48 -0.67
N LYS A 31 -1.04 -6.39 -0.28
CA LYS A 31 -2.01 -5.51 -0.93
C LYS A 31 -1.58 -4.04 -0.89
N ALA A 32 -1.11 -3.56 0.27
CA ALA A 32 -0.66 -2.18 0.43
C ALA A 32 0.57 -1.88 -0.42
N ILE A 33 1.54 -2.80 -0.47
CA ILE A 33 2.74 -2.68 -1.31
C ILE A 33 2.37 -2.68 -2.79
N ASN A 34 1.55 -3.63 -3.25
CA ASN A 34 1.15 -3.74 -4.65
C ASN A 34 0.45 -2.46 -5.14
N SER A 35 -0.51 -1.94 -4.35
CA SER A 35 -1.18 -0.68 -4.69
C SER A 35 -0.22 0.51 -4.70
N GLY A 36 0.69 0.58 -3.72
CA GLY A 36 1.70 1.64 -3.66
C GLY A 36 2.63 1.63 -4.87
N TRP A 37 3.11 0.44 -5.24
CA TRP A 37 4.02 0.24 -6.36
C TRP A 37 3.37 0.61 -7.71
N ILE A 38 2.14 0.14 -7.98
CA ILE A 38 1.43 0.47 -9.22
C ILE A 38 1.31 2.00 -9.36
N ASN A 39 0.83 2.67 -8.32
CA ASN A 39 0.72 4.13 -8.30
C ASN A 39 2.06 4.84 -8.53
N GLN A 40 3.15 4.29 -7.98
CA GLN A 40 4.49 4.86 -8.15
C GLN A 40 5.02 4.68 -9.58
N VAL A 41 4.81 3.51 -10.18
CA VAL A 41 5.17 3.27 -11.58
C VAL A 41 4.43 4.25 -12.50
N ASP A 42 3.13 4.44 -12.29
CA ASP A 42 2.32 5.40 -13.04
C ASP A 42 2.82 6.84 -12.84
N ASN A 43 3.18 7.20 -11.59
CA ASN A 43 3.73 8.51 -11.29
C ASN A 43 5.05 8.77 -12.02
N LEU A 44 5.97 7.81 -12.02
CA LEU A 44 7.27 7.92 -12.70
C LEU A 44 7.10 8.04 -14.23
N GLN A 45 6.14 7.33 -14.82
CA GLN A 45 5.82 7.46 -16.24
C GLN A 45 5.34 8.88 -16.60
N GLN A 46 4.43 9.45 -15.79
CA GLN A 46 3.95 10.82 -15.98
C GLN A 46 5.05 11.87 -15.76
N LEU A 47 5.88 11.66 -14.75
CA LEU A 47 7.03 12.52 -14.44
C LEU A 47 8.01 12.56 -15.61
N LYS A 48 8.34 11.39 -16.18
CA LYS A 48 9.24 11.28 -17.34
C LYS A 48 8.70 12.04 -18.57
N GLY A 49 7.40 11.92 -18.85
CA GLY A 49 6.75 12.67 -19.93
C GLY A 49 6.81 14.19 -19.70
N SER A 50 6.60 14.64 -18.47
CA SER A 50 6.59 16.06 -18.10
C SER A 50 7.98 16.71 -18.15
N VAL A 51 9.02 15.97 -17.75
CA VAL A 51 10.41 16.43 -17.75
C VAL A 51 10.95 16.63 -19.16
N ASN A 52 10.60 15.75 -20.11
CA ASN A 52 10.99 15.88 -21.51
C ASN A 52 10.45 17.17 -22.15
N ASN A 53 9.22 17.58 -21.79
CA ASN A 53 8.60 18.81 -22.30
C ASN A 53 9.24 20.10 -21.76
N ARG A 54 10.07 20.03 -20.69
CA ARG A 54 10.70 21.19 -20.04
C ARG A 54 12.18 21.39 -20.40
N GLN A 55 12.76 20.53 -21.25
CA GLN A 55 14.16 20.63 -21.67
C GLN A 55 14.52 21.91 -22.44
N SER A 56 13.54 22.65 -22.97
CA SER A 56 13.77 23.88 -23.72
C SER A 56 14.38 25.03 -22.88
N GLY A 57 14.43 24.91 -21.56
CA GLY A 57 14.87 26.00 -20.66
C GLY A 57 16.03 25.62 -19.74
N GLN A 58 17.21 25.30 -20.28
CA GLN A 58 18.55 25.25 -19.63
C GLN A 58 18.72 24.56 -18.25
N ARG A 59 17.69 23.97 -17.63
CA ARG A 59 17.78 23.17 -16.40
C ARG A 59 18.10 21.71 -16.72
N ASN A 60 18.91 21.07 -15.87
CA ASN A 60 19.24 19.66 -16.00
C ASN A 60 18.00 18.79 -15.71
N ALA A 61 17.26 18.47 -16.77
CA ALA A 61 16.02 17.69 -16.74
C ALA A 61 16.18 16.33 -16.02
N ILE A 62 17.33 15.68 -16.17
CA ILE A 62 17.64 14.40 -15.54
C ILE A 62 17.74 14.56 -14.01
N PHE A 63 18.39 15.62 -13.54
CA PHE A 63 18.50 15.90 -12.11
C PHE A 63 17.12 16.13 -11.45
N GLU A 64 16.27 16.93 -12.09
CA GLU A 64 14.90 17.21 -11.59
C GLU A 64 14.03 15.94 -11.57
N TYR A 65 14.18 15.07 -12.57
CA TYR A 65 13.52 13.76 -12.58
C TYR A 65 13.96 12.91 -11.39
N HIS A 66 15.27 12.74 -11.17
CA HIS A 66 15.77 11.91 -10.07
C HIS A 66 15.36 12.45 -8.70
N LYS A 67 15.42 13.76 -8.50
CA LYS A 67 14.96 14.42 -7.27
C LYS A 67 13.48 14.12 -7.01
N SER A 68 12.63 14.39 -7.99
CA SER A 68 11.18 14.18 -7.86
C SER A 68 10.82 12.69 -7.73
N ALA A 69 11.57 11.79 -8.38
CA ALA A 69 11.43 10.35 -8.25
C ALA A 69 11.78 9.86 -6.84
N LEU A 70 12.80 10.43 -6.19
CA LEU A 70 13.16 10.12 -4.81
C LEU A 70 12.07 10.60 -3.84
N ASP A 71 11.62 11.85 -3.98
CA ASP A 71 10.58 12.44 -3.12
C ASP A 71 9.27 11.62 -3.20
N SER A 72 8.88 11.20 -4.41
CA SER A 72 7.71 10.34 -4.61
C SER A 72 7.87 8.95 -4.00
N PHE A 73 9.07 8.36 -4.08
CA PHE A 73 9.38 7.07 -3.43
C PHE A 73 9.27 7.14 -1.91
N GLU A 74 9.80 8.20 -1.28
CA GLU A 74 9.66 8.40 0.17
C GLU A 74 8.20 8.59 0.58
N SER A 75 7.44 9.37 -0.20
CA SER A 75 5.99 9.53 0.00
C SER A 75 5.24 8.20 -0.13
N MET A 76 5.60 7.38 -1.13
CA MET A 76 5.03 6.04 -1.31
C MET A 76 5.27 5.17 -0.08
N ASN A 77 6.49 5.15 0.49
CA ASN A 77 6.78 4.38 1.69
C ASN A 77 5.90 4.78 2.89
N TYR A 78 5.66 6.08 3.08
CA TYR A 78 4.77 6.56 4.12
C TYR A 78 3.32 6.10 3.88
N LYS A 79 2.83 6.23 2.64
CA LYS A 79 1.48 5.80 2.24
C LYS A 79 1.28 4.30 2.40
N ILE A 80 2.27 3.48 2.03
CA ILE A 80 2.23 2.02 2.20
C ILE A 80 2.03 1.69 3.68
N LYS A 81 2.81 2.28 4.59
CA LYS A 81 2.67 2.05 6.03
C LYS A 81 1.26 2.40 6.53
N GLY A 82 0.72 3.54 6.12
CA GLY A 82 -0.66 3.93 6.44
C GLY A 82 -1.69 2.93 5.90
N ASN A 83 -1.52 2.48 4.66
CA ASN A 83 -2.40 1.51 4.01
C ASN A 83 -2.33 0.12 4.65
N ILE A 84 -1.16 -0.31 5.15
CA ILE A 84 -1.04 -1.55 5.92
C ILE A 84 -1.93 -1.50 7.15
N ILE A 85 -1.84 -0.41 7.93
CA ILE A 85 -2.66 -0.22 9.13
C ILE A 85 -4.15 -0.14 8.77
N ARG A 86 -4.49 0.60 7.70
CA ARG A 86 -5.86 0.68 7.19
C ARG A 86 -6.41 -0.71 6.84
N ASN A 87 -5.66 -1.50 6.09
CA ASN A 87 -6.05 -2.85 5.70
C ASN A 87 -6.22 -3.75 6.92
N LEU A 88 -5.27 -3.75 7.86
CA LEU A 88 -5.36 -4.57 9.07
C LEU A 88 -6.60 -4.24 9.92
N CYS A 89 -6.94 -2.95 10.06
CA CYS A 89 -8.06 -2.55 10.90
C CYS A 89 -9.42 -2.64 10.21
N GLN A 90 -9.49 -2.31 8.92
CA GLN A 90 -10.77 -2.08 8.23
C GLN A 90 -11.14 -3.16 7.22
N SER A 91 -10.29 -4.16 6.97
CA SER A 91 -10.66 -5.25 6.07
C SER A 91 -11.75 -6.13 6.67
N MET A 92 -12.70 -6.55 5.85
CA MET A 92 -13.73 -7.52 6.24
C MET A 92 -13.22 -8.94 5.95
N ILE A 93 -13.43 -9.84 6.90
CA ILE A 93 -13.00 -11.23 6.82
C ILE A 93 -14.26 -12.08 6.69
N THR A 94 -14.30 -12.91 5.65
CA THR A 94 -15.38 -13.84 5.34
C THR A 94 -14.79 -15.21 5.01
N TYR A 95 -15.65 -16.22 4.96
CA TYR A 95 -15.31 -17.56 4.53
C TYR A 95 -16.21 -17.91 3.34
N ASP A 96 -15.66 -18.56 2.33
CA ASP A 96 -16.45 -19.06 1.20
C ASP A 96 -17.12 -20.41 1.52
N GLU A 97 -17.78 -21.00 0.52
CA GLU A 97 -18.50 -22.28 0.64
C GLU A 97 -17.59 -23.46 0.99
N ASP A 98 -16.30 -23.37 0.64
CA ASP A 98 -15.27 -24.38 0.92
C ASP A 98 -14.57 -24.14 2.28
N GLY A 99 -14.91 -23.04 2.97
CA GLY A 99 -14.32 -22.65 4.26
C GLY A 99 -12.99 -21.92 4.13
N ASP A 100 -12.63 -21.47 2.93
CA ASP A 100 -11.39 -20.74 2.66
C ASP A 100 -11.49 -19.26 3.04
N LEU A 101 -10.35 -18.69 3.46
CA LEU A 101 -10.27 -17.33 3.98
C LEU A 101 -10.34 -16.28 2.85
N VAL A 102 -11.42 -15.51 2.83
CA VAL A 102 -11.64 -14.39 1.93
C VAL A 102 -11.47 -13.06 2.69
N ILE A 103 -10.72 -12.13 2.08
CA ILE A 103 -10.44 -10.80 2.67
C ILE A 103 -10.90 -9.73 1.71
N HIS A 104 -11.81 -8.88 2.17
CA HIS A 104 -12.26 -7.69 1.45
C HIS A 104 -11.52 -6.47 1.97
N PHE A 105 -10.69 -5.87 1.13
CA PHE A 105 -9.92 -4.67 1.46
C PHE A 105 -10.76 -3.39 1.26
N PRO A 106 -10.52 -2.35 2.10
CA PRO A 106 -11.25 -1.07 2.09
C PRO A 106 -10.72 -0.04 1.07
#